data_AF-A0A932F6N7-F1
#
_entry.id   AF-A0A932F6N7-F1
#
_cell.length_a   1.000
_cell.length_b   1.000
_cell.length_c   1.000
_cell.angle_alpha   90.00
_cell.angle_beta   90.00
_cell.angle_gamma   90.00
#
_symmetry.space_group_name_H-M   'P 1'
#
loop_
_entity.id
_entity.type
_entity.pdbx_description
1 polymer ?
#
loop_
_entity_poly.entity_id
_entity_poly.type
_entity_poly.pdbx_seq_one_letter_code
_entity_poly.pdbx_strand_id
1 'polypeptide(L)'
;MSQMRRRELLKSSASALLAATMAPAGRLARAETPGHRSIDLDKLTVLHSDEGVLLSYSVRFDLPRDLEQALSKGIAVVFVAEANVFRKRWYWTDQPKGETTRRWRLAYQPLTRRWKLNLDGLSRHYTNLNEALDALRRTDRWRIADAIPGTEDQDCYVDFSFRLDTDELPRPLQIGLGGLSDWNLDVQRRAWVPALR
;
A
#
# COMPACT_ATOMS: atom_id res chain seq x y z
N MET A 1 -5.07 24.42 -40.17
CA MET A 1 -4.45 24.70 -41.48
C MET A 1 -3.74 26.04 -41.41
N SER A 2 -2.41 26.02 -41.23
CA SER A 2 -1.44 26.95 -41.86
C SER A 2 -0.06 26.49 -41.40
N GLN A 3 0.67 25.83 -42.30
CA GLN A 3 2.06 25.46 -42.11
C GLN A 3 2.91 26.70 -42.39
N MET A 4 3.69 27.17 -41.41
CA MET A 4 4.78 28.10 -41.68
C MET A 4 6.05 27.60 -41.00
N ARG A 5 6.89 26.95 -41.81
CA ARG A 5 8.34 26.91 -41.60
C ARG A 5 8.88 28.32 -41.76
N ARG A 6 9.62 28.82 -40.77
CA ARG A 6 10.66 29.81 -41.03
C ARG A 6 11.80 29.64 -40.04
N ARG A 7 12.79 28.90 -40.54
CA ARG A 7 14.17 28.95 -40.11
C ARG A 7 14.66 30.41 -40.11
N GLU A 8 15.53 30.67 -39.13
CA GLU A 8 16.65 31.60 -39.19
C GLU A 8 16.37 33.08 -38.99
N LEU A 9 17.33 33.70 -38.29
CA LEU A 9 17.57 35.12 -38.09
C LEU A 9 16.72 35.80 -37.00
N LEU A 10 17.32 35.95 -35.81
CA LEU A 10 18.09 37.17 -35.54
C LEU A 10 18.97 36.98 -34.30
N LYS A 11 20.28 37.08 -34.53
CA LYS A 11 21.31 37.32 -33.52
C LYS A 11 21.29 38.82 -33.16
N SER A 12 21.92 39.12 -32.01
CA SER A 12 22.34 40.44 -31.50
C SER A 12 21.38 40.97 -30.43
N SER A 13 21.65 40.68 -29.15
CA SER A 13 22.62 41.32 -28.24
C SER A 13 21.98 42.45 -27.44
N ALA A 14 22.08 42.35 -26.11
CA ALA A 14 22.25 43.45 -25.18
C ALA A 14 22.17 42.87 -23.77
N SER A 15 23.34 42.71 -23.17
CA SER A 15 23.55 42.40 -21.77
C SER A 15 22.91 43.46 -20.88
N ALA A 16 22.11 43.04 -19.91
CA ALA A 16 21.84 43.82 -18.72
C ALA A 16 22.04 42.90 -17.51
N LEU A 17 23.17 43.12 -16.85
CA LEU A 17 23.55 42.57 -15.56
C LEU A 17 22.43 42.82 -14.54
N LEU A 18 21.79 41.76 -14.08
CA LEU A 18 21.16 41.76 -12.76
C LEU A 18 21.72 40.57 -11.98
N ALA A 19 22.59 40.91 -11.02
CA ALA A 19 23.04 40.02 -9.97
C ALA A 19 21.83 39.60 -9.12
N ALA A 20 21.27 38.43 -9.41
CA ALA A 20 20.32 37.77 -8.52
C ALA A 20 21.07 36.69 -7.76
N THR A 21 21.32 36.98 -6.49
CA THR A 21 21.86 36.09 -5.46
C THR A 21 21.25 34.69 -5.54
N MET A 22 22.05 33.70 -5.94
CA MET A 22 21.73 32.28 -5.82
C MET A 22 21.66 31.93 -4.33
N ALA A 23 20.47 31.93 -3.75
CA ALA A 23 20.18 31.13 -2.57
C ALA A 23 20.00 29.67 -3.05
N PRO A 24 20.80 28.71 -2.58
CA PRO A 24 20.50 27.30 -2.82
C PRO A 24 19.22 26.98 -2.05
N ALA A 25 18.09 26.91 -2.77
CA ALA A 25 16.87 26.32 -2.26
C ALA A 25 17.22 24.92 -1.74
N GLY A 26 17.11 24.77 -0.42
CA GLY A 26 17.42 23.55 0.29
C GLY A 26 16.76 22.38 -0.41
N ARG A 27 17.58 21.36 -0.72
CA ARG A 27 17.06 20.03 -1.01
C ARG A 27 16.10 19.69 0.13
N LEU A 28 14.80 19.63 -0.17
CA LEU A 28 13.86 18.89 0.63
C LEU A 28 14.34 17.45 0.58
N ALA A 29 15.23 17.12 1.50
CA ALA A 29 15.50 15.76 1.89
C ALA A 29 14.13 15.18 2.18
N ARG A 30 13.68 14.27 1.30
CA ARG A 30 12.62 13.34 1.65
C ARG A 30 13.16 12.66 2.90
N ALA A 31 12.64 13.04 4.06
CA ALA A 31 12.79 12.24 5.25
C ALA A 31 12.12 10.91 4.89
N GLU A 32 12.91 9.95 4.43
CA GLU A 32 12.63 8.55 4.71
C GLU A 32 12.73 8.44 6.22
N THR A 33 11.62 8.77 6.90
CA THR A 33 11.43 8.35 8.28
C THR A 33 11.67 6.85 8.25
N PRO A 34 12.65 6.33 9.02
CA PRO A 34 12.82 4.90 9.17
C PRO A 34 11.57 4.38 9.87
N GLY A 35 10.59 3.95 9.07
CA GLY A 35 9.38 3.31 9.55
C GLY A 35 9.79 2.06 10.32
N HIS A 36 9.47 2.06 11.60
CA HIS A 36 9.86 1.06 12.56
C HIS A 36 9.31 -0.30 12.10
N ARG A 37 10.20 -1.25 11.77
CA ARG A 37 9.84 -2.57 11.24
C ARG A 37 9.23 -3.45 12.33
N SER A 38 7.91 -3.43 12.44
CA SER A 38 7.13 -4.47 13.15
C SER A 38 6.51 -5.49 12.19
N ILE A 39 6.56 -5.22 10.88
CA ILE A 39 6.04 -6.09 9.82
C ILE A 39 7.12 -6.39 8.77
N ASP A 40 7.30 -7.68 8.48
CA ASP A 40 8.09 -8.18 7.37
C ASP A 40 7.21 -8.78 6.27
N LEU A 41 7.41 -8.34 5.03
CA LEU A 41 6.75 -8.91 3.86
C LEU A 41 7.63 -10.03 3.26
N ASP A 42 7.34 -11.28 3.65
CA ASP A 42 8.05 -12.49 3.22
C ASP A 42 7.92 -12.75 1.72
N LYS A 43 6.68 -12.69 1.22
CA LYS A 43 6.37 -13.04 -0.16
C LYS A 43 5.44 -12.00 -0.74
N LEU A 44 5.78 -11.54 -1.93
CA LEU A 44 4.91 -10.76 -2.79
C LEU A 44 5.13 -11.25 -4.21
N THR A 45 4.12 -11.89 -4.79
CA THR A 45 4.18 -12.45 -6.14
C THR A 45 3.02 -11.90 -6.93
N VAL A 46 3.33 -11.24 -8.03
CA VAL A 46 2.37 -10.77 -9.01
C VAL A 46 2.37 -11.75 -10.18
N LEU A 47 1.19 -12.19 -10.60
CA LEU A 47 0.97 -13.04 -11.76
C LEU A 47 0.03 -12.30 -12.71
N HIS A 48 0.36 -12.30 -13.99
CA HIS A 48 -0.51 -11.78 -15.03
C HIS A 48 -1.03 -12.98 -15.85
N SER A 49 -2.35 -13.17 -15.85
CA SER A 49 -3.04 -14.21 -16.61
C SER A 49 -4.22 -13.61 -17.39
N ASP A 50 -4.89 -14.43 -18.21
CA ASP A 50 -6.12 -14.04 -18.91
C ASP A 50 -7.26 -13.67 -17.95
N GLU A 51 -7.25 -14.23 -16.72
CA GLU A 51 -8.16 -13.83 -15.67
C GLU A 51 -7.86 -12.42 -15.15
N GLY A 52 -6.64 -11.89 -15.33
CA GLY A 52 -6.25 -10.57 -14.91
C GLY A 52 -4.95 -10.55 -14.11
N VAL A 53 -4.71 -9.47 -13.39
CA VAL A 53 -3.55 -9.36 -12.50
C VAL A 53 -3.92 -9.96 -11.15
N LEU A 54 -3.21 -11.04 -10.78
CA LEU A 54 -3.38 -11.76 -9.52
C LEU A 54 -2.20 -11.47 -8.59
N LEU A 55 -2.51 -11.21 -7.32
CA LEU A 55 -1.56 -10.95 -6.26
C LEU A 55 -1.61 -12.08 -5.23
N SER A 56 -0.44 -12.63 -4.89
CA SER A 56 -0.25 -13.47 -3.72
C SER A 56 0.72 -12.76 -2.78
N TYR A 57 0.37 -12.67 -1.51
CA TYR A 57 1.26 -12.11 -0.49
C TYR A 57 1.31 -12.98 0.76
N SER A 58 2.44 -12.89 1.48
CA SER A 58 2.64 -13.44 2.80
C SER A 58 3.35 -12.40 3.65
N VAL A 59 2.71 -11.97 4.72
CA VAL A 59 3.22 -10.99 5.66
C VAL A 59 3.46 -11.70 7.00
N ARG A 60 4.54 -11.35 7.68
CA ARG A 60 4.84 -11.76 9.05
C ARG A 60 4.92 -10.54 9.93
N PHE A 61 4.21 -10.60 11.04
CA PHE A 61 4.25 -9.58 12.08
C PHE A 61 3.80 -10.21 13.38
N ASP A 62 4.30 -9.66 14.48
CA ASP A 62 3.84 -9.98 15.82
C ASP A 62 2.85 -8.90 16.27
N LEU A 63 1.78 -9.30 16.93
CA LEU A 63 0.79 -8.36 17.41
C LEU A 63 1.29 -7.73 18.72
N PRO A 64 1.33 -6.39 18.82
CA PRO A 64 1.62 -5.71 20.07
C PRO A 64 0.73 -6.20 21.22
N ARG A 65 1.32 -6.37 22.41
CA ARG A 65 0.62 -6.89 23.60
C ARG A 65 -0.65 -6.14 23.93
N ASP A 66 -0.66 -4.84 23.70
CA ASP A 66 -1.80 -4.01 24.01
C ASP A 66 -2.96 -4.20 23.02
N LEU A 67 -2.67 -4.50 21.74
CA LEU A 67 -3.68 -4.92 20.76
C LEU A 67 -4.22 -6.31 21.12
N GLU A 68 -3.38 -7.24 21.56
CA GLU A 68 -3.84 -8.54 22.08
C GLU A 68 -4.78 -8.36 23.29
N GLN A 69 -4.43 -7.48 24.22
CA GLN A 69 -5.28 -7.16 25.37
C GLN A 69 -6.60 -6.51 24.94
N ALA A 70 -6.58 -5.55 24.02
CA ALA A 70 -7.77 -4.91 23.48
C ALA A 70 -8.69 -5.94 22.81
N LEU A 71 -8.11 -6.81 21.97
CA LEU A 71 -8.80 -7.93 21.34
C LEU A 71 -9.45 -8.84 22.37
N SER A 72 -8.73 -9.22 23.44
CA SER A 72 -9.26 -10.08 24.52
C SER A 72 -10.45 -9.46 25.26
N LYS A 73 -10.52 -8.12 25.31
CA LYS A 73 -11.64 -7.35 25.85
C LYS A 73 -12.81 -7.20 24.86
N GLY A 74 -12.72 -7.80 23.67
CA GLY A 74 -13.75 -7.76 22.64
C GLY A 74 -13.69 -6.51 21.74
N ILE A 75 -12.63 -5.72 21.82
CA ILE A 75 -12.43 -4.58 20.93
C ILE A 75 -11.98 -5.11 19.58
N ALA A 76 -12.69 -4.72 18.51
CA ALA A 76 -12.36 -5.16 17.16
C ALA A 76 -11.16 -4.37 16.62
N VAL A 77 -10.30 -5.06 15.89
CA VAL A 77 -9.11 -4.51 15.23
C VAL A 77 -9.26 -4.75 13.73
N VAL A 78 -8.94 -3.75 12.91
CA VAL A 78 -9.09 -3.81 11.45
C VAL A 78 -7.75 -3.75 10.76
N PHE A 79 -7.51 -4.72 9.88
CA PHE A 79 -6.35 -4.75 8.99
C PHE A 79 -6.81 -4.46 7.57
N VAL A 80 -5.99 -3.73 6.84
CA VAL A 80 -6.29 -3.28 5.48
C VAL A 80 -5.13 -3.64 4.57
N ALA A 81 -5.43 -4.35 3.48
CA ALA A 81 -4.51 -4.56 2.38
C ALA A 81 -5.03 -3.79 1.18
N GLU A 82 -4.17 -2.94 0.61
CA GLU A 82 -4.45 -2.15 -0.57
C GLU A 82 -3.48 -2.56 -1.67
N ALA A 83 -4.00 -2.76 -2.87
CA ALA A 83 -3.21 -3.03 -4.06
C ALA A 83 -3.65 -2.11 -5.19
N ASN A 84 -2.72 -1.27 -5.63
CA ASN A 84 -2.94 -0.29 -6.68
C ASN A 84 -2.06 -0.63 -7.89
N VAL A 85 -2.69 -0.89 -9.03
CA VAL A 85 -1.99 -1.19 -10.28
C VAL A 85 -1.88 0.08 -11.10
N PHE A 86 -0.66 0.42 -11.48
CA PHE A 86 -0.35 1.58 -12.30
C PHE A 86 0.36 1.15 -13.58
N ARG A 87 0.06 1.86 -14.66
CA ARG A 87 0.87 1.83 -15.88
C ARG A 87 1.75 3.07 -15.92
N LYS A 88 3.06 2.82 -15.94
CA LYS A 88 4.09 3.85 -16.04
C LYS A 88 3.95 4.60 -17.36
N ARG A 89 4.08 5.92 -17.31
CA ARG A 89 4.05 6.74 -18.52
C ARG A 89 5.12 7.82 -18.49
N TRP A 90 5.74 8.11 -19.65
CA TRP A 90 6.99 8.90 -19.70
C TRP A 90 6.84 10.43 -19.56
N TYR A 91 5.68 11.02 -19.87
CA TYR A 91 5.50 12.50 -19.95
C TYR A 91 4.36 13.06 -19.08
N TRP A 92 3.88 12.30 -18.11
CA TRP A 92 2.70 12.60 -17.29
C TRP A 92 2.57 11.62 -16.12
N THR A 93 1.61 11.90 -15.22
CA THR A 93 1.24 11.02 -14.10
C THR A 93 0.90 9.61 -14.58
N ASP A 94 1.34 8.62 -13.80
CA ASP A 94 1.06 7.21 -14.04
C ASP A 94 -0.46 6.96 -14.10
N GLN A 95 -0.87 6.08 -15.02
CA GLN A 95 -2.29 5.80 -15.22
C GLN A 95 -2.74 4.68 -14.26
N PRO A 96 -3.69 4.91 -13.34
CA PRO A 96 -4.27 3.84 -12.54
C PRO A 96 -5.03 2.87 -13.46
N LYS A 97 -4.82 1.57 -13.25
CA LYS A 97 -5.46 0.48 -13.98
C LYS A 97 -6.43 -0.32 -13.12
N GLY A 98 -6.19 -0.36 -11.82
CA GLY A 98 -7.07 -0.99 -10.85
C GLY A 98 -6.65 -0.61 -9.46
N GLU A 99 -7.65 -0.45 -8.59
CA GLU A 99 -7.48 -0.25 -7.16
C GLU A 99 -8.39 -1.26 -6.48
N THR A 100 -7.84 -1.98 -5.52
CA THR A 100 -8.61 -2.91 -4.71
C THR A 100 -8.14 -2.85 -3.27
N THR A 101 -9.10 -2.95 -2.37
CA THR A 101 -8.86 -2.90 -0.92
C THR A 101 -9.56 -4.09 -0.29
N ARG A 102 -8.84 -4.83 0.53
CA ARG A 102 -9.40 -5.87 1.41
C ARG A 102 -9.32 -5.43 2.85
N ARG A 103 -10.43 -5.58 3.57
CA ARG A 103 -10.52 -5.24 4.99
C ARG A 103 -10.81 -6.49 5.80
N TRP A 104 -9.98 -6.75 6.80
CA TRP A 104 -10.18 -7.81 7.78
C TRP A 104 -10.52 -7.22 9.13
N ARG A 105 -11.70 -7.53 9.66
CA ARG A 105 -12.07 -7.17 11.02
C ARG A 105 -11.94 -8.39 11.93
N LEU A 106 -11.00 -8.32 12.86
CA LEU A 106 -10.76 -9.35 13.87
C LEU A 106 -11.33 -8.91 15.21
N ALA A 107 -12.13 -9.76 15.85
CA ALA A 107 -12.65 -9.52 17.19
C ALA A 107 -12.78 -10.82 17.99
N TYR A 108 -12.59 -10.73 19.31
CA TYR A 108 -12.89 -11.85 20.21
C TYR A 108 -14.36 -11.80 20.67
N GLN A 109 -15.00 -12.95 20.75
CA GLN A 109 -16.35 -13.12 21.31
C GLN A 109 -16.26 -13.81 22.68
N PRO A 110 -16.39 -13.08 23.80
CA PRO A 110 -16.19 -13.65 25.14
C PRO A 110 -17.18 -14.76 25.50
N LEU A 111 -18.43 -14.64 25.04
CA LEU A 111 -19.50 -15.60 25.32
C LEU A 111 -19.24 -16.96 24.67
N THR A 112 -18.81 -16.96 23.41
CA THR A 112 -18.54 -18.18 22.64
C THR A 112 -17.08 -18.62 22.74
N ARG A 113 -16.21 -17.77 23.31
CA ARG A 113 -14.75 -17.91 23.37
C ARG A 113 -14.12 -18.15 22.00
N ARG A 114 -14.67 -17.53 20.96
CA ARG A 114 -14.21 -17.67 19.58
C ARG A 114 -13.68 -16.35 19.03
N TRP A 115 -12.70 -16.46 18.15
CA TRP A 115 -12.20 -15.37 17.33
C TRP A 115 -13.06 -15.26 16.08
N LYS A 116 -13.58 -14.08 15.78
CA LYS A 116 -14.35 -13.80 14.57
C LYS A 116 -13.50 -12.93 13.65
N LEU A 117 -13.23 -13.43 12.45
CA LEU A 117 -12.57 -12.70 11.37
C LEU A 117 -13.60 -12.43 10.28
N ASN A 118 -13.85 -11.17 9.96
CA ASN A 118 -14.73 -10.78 8.87
C ASN A 118 -13.88 -10.24 7.71
N LEU A 119 -14.04 -10.82 6.52
CA LEU A 119 -13.43 -10.39 5.28
C LEU A 119 -14.54 -10.07 4.27
N ASP A 120 -14.69 -8.79 3.92
CA ASP A 120 -15.63 -8.32 2.90
C ASP A 120 -17.06 -8.92 3.04
N GLY A 121 -17.54 -9.04 4.28
CA GLY A 121 -18.87 -9.58 4.61
C GLY A 121 -18.90 -11.08 4.94
N LEU A 122 -17.84 -11.82 4.62
CA LEU A 122 -17.68 -13.21 5.00
C LEU A 122 -17.08 -13.32 6.40
N SER A 123 -17.85 -13.86 7.35
CA SER A 123 -17.38 -14.13 8.71
C SER A 123 -16.87 -15.58 8.86
N ARG A 124 -15.64 -15.73 9.33
CA ARG A 124 -15.05 -17.01 9.75
C ARG A 124 -14.77 -16.97 11.25
N HIS A 125 -14.92 -18.12 11.90
CA HIS A 125 -14.67 -18.26 13.33
C HIS A 125 -13.50 -19.20 13.57
N TYR A 126 -12.64 -18.83 14.52
CA TYR A 126 -11.43 -19.57 14.88
C TYR A 126 -11.39 -19.78 16.40
N THR A 127 -10.67 -20.82 16.83
CA THR A 127 -10.50 -21.13 18.26
C THR A 127 -9.25 -20.46 18.82
N ASN A 128 -8.21 -20.28 18.00
CA ASN A 128 -6.95 -19.67 18.39
C ASN A 128 -6.72 -18.33 17.67
N LEU A 129 -6.10 -17.36 18.35
CA LEU A 129 -5.72 -16.07 17.76
C LEU A 129 -4.74 -16.27 16.60
N ASN A 130 -3.71 -17.11 16.79
CA ASN A 130 -2.70 -17.36 15.78
C ASN A 130 -3.30 -17.92 14.48
N GLU A 131 -4.30 -18.79 14.58
CA GLU A 131 -5.00 -19.35 13.42
C GLU A 131 -5.78 -18.26 12.65
N ALA A 132 -6.39 -17.31 13.36
CA ALA A 132 -7.04 -16.16 12.75
C ALA A 132 -6.02 -15.20 12.10
N LEU A 133 -4.86 -15.00 12.75
CA LEU A 133 -3.76 -14.20 12.19
C LEU A 133 -3.12 -14.86 10.96
N ASP A 134 -2.97 -16.18 10.92
CA ASP A 134 -2.41 -16.84 9.74
C ASP A 134 -3.32 -16.70 8.51
N ALA A 135 -4.63 -16.69 8.73
CA ALA A 135 -5.62 -16.45 7.67
C ALA A 135 -5.57 -15.03 7.07
N LEU A 136 -5.10 -14.02 7.82
CA LEU A 136 -4.96 -12.65 7.32
C LEU A 136 -3.55 -12.37 6.75
N ARG A 137 -2.52 -13.01 7.34
CA ARG A 137 -1.11 -12.89 6.95
C ARG A 137 -0.86 -13.37 5.53
N ARG A 138 -1.61 -14.37 5.08
CA ARG A 138 -1.45 -14.97 3.76
C ARG A 138 -2.74 -14.88 2.95
N THR A 139 -2.63 -14.29 1.78
CA THR A 139 -3.69 -14.30 0.77
C THR A 139 -3.09 -14.76 -0.55
N ASP A 140 -3.76 -15.70 -1.20
CA ASP A 140 -3.37 -16.23 -2.49
C ASP A 140 -4.38 -15.87 -3.58
N ARG A 141 -3.90 -15.68 -4.82
CA ARG A 141 -4.71 -15.41 -6.02
C ARG A 141 -5.74 -14.29 -5.85
N TRP A 142 -5.37 -13.21 -5.17
CA TRP A 142 -6.23 -12.03 -5.10
C TRP A 142 -6.22 -11.30 -6.44
N ARG A 143 -7.35 -11.27 -7.14
CA ARG A 143 -7.52 -10.45 -8.35
C ARG A 143 -7.50 -8.97 -7.99
N ILE A 144 -6.53 -8.23 -8.53
CA ILE A 144 -6.32 -6.80 -8.23
C ILE A 144 -6.66 -5.88 -9.41
N ALA A 145 -6.62 -6.40 -10.64
CA ALA A 145 -7.03 -5.68 -11.85
C ALA A 145 -7.46 -6.68 -12.93
N ASP A 146 -8.19 -6.20 -13.93
CA ASP A 146 -8.48 -6.96 -15.14
C ASP A 146 -7.23 -7.19 -15.98
N ALA A 147 -7.32 -8.08 -16.98
CA ALA A 147 -6.21 -8.34 -17.90
C ALA A 147 -5.83 -7.04 -18.64
N ILE A 148 -4.53 -6.74 -18.69
CA ILE A 148 -4.02 -5.49 -19.26
C ILE A 148 -3.45 -5.79 -20.65
N PRO A 149 -4.21 -5.54 -21.74
CA PRO A 149 -3.75 -5.80 -23.09
C PRO A 149 -2.58 -4.87 -23.45
N GLY A 150 -1.56 -5.42 -24.11
CA GLY A 150 -0.40 -4.64 -24.58
C GLY A 150 0.52 -4.16 -23.46
N THR A 151 0.69 -4.96 -22.40
CA THR A 151 1.79 -4.78 -21.45
C THR A 151 3.07 -5.26 -22.13
N GLU A 152 3.76 -4.35 -22.82
CA GLU A 152 5.17 -4.56 -23.14
C GLU A 152 5.94 -4.68 -21.81
N ASP A 153 7.00 -5.48 -21.84
CA ASP A 153 7.72 -5.94 -20.65
C ASP A 153 8.05 -4.76 -19.71
N GLN A 154 7.50 -4.78 -18.49
CA GLN A 154 7.80 -3.87 -17.37
C GLN A 154 7.18 -2.45 -17.39
N ASP A 155 6.12 -2.20 -18.17
CA ASP A 155 5.41 -0.90 -18.12
C ASP A 155 4.45 -0.76 -16.92
N CYS A 156 4.10 -1.85 -16.24
CA CYS A 156 3.10 -1.84 -15.17
C CYS A 156 3.73 -2.25 -13.82
N TYR A 157 3.33 -1.57 -12.75
CA TYR A 157 3.74 -1.91 -11.39
C TYR A 157 2.53 -1.90 -10.45
N VAL A 158 2.67 -2.63 -9.34
CA VAL A 158 1.71 -2.73 -8.25
C VAL A 158 2.32 -2.09 -7.03
N ASP A 159 1.62 -1.11 -6.45
CA ASP A 159 1.90 -0.62 -5.11
C ASP A 159 1.01 -1.39 -4.13
N PHE A 160 1.64 -2.25 -3.32
CA PHE A 160 0.99 -3.01 -2.26
C PHE A 160 1.26 -2.36 -0.91
N SER A 161 0.20 -2.21 -0.12
CA SER A 161 0.23 -1.73 1.26
C SER A 161 -0.53 -2.73 2.12
N PHE A 162 0.05 -3.09 3.27
CA PHE A 162 -0.65 -3.80 4.32
C PHE A 162 -0.46 -3.03 5.62
N ARG A 163 -1.56 -2.66 6.26
CA ARG A 163 -1.54 -1.83 7.47
C ARG A 163 -2.63 -2.19 8.46
N LEU A 164 -2.40 -1.81 9.70
CA LEU A 164 -3.43 -1.72 10.73
C LEU A 164 -4.19 -0.39 10.59
N ASP A 165 -5.51 -0.47 10.47
CA ASP A 165 -6.36 0.72 10.49
C ASP A 165 -6.56 1.18 11.93
N THR A 166 -5.91 2.28 12.26
CA THR A 166 -5.91 2.84 13.61
C THR A 166 -7.07 3.81 13.81
N ASP A 167 -7.69 4.29 12.73
CA ASP A 167 -8.80 5.23 12.76
C ASP A 167 -10.08 4.55 13.28
N GLU A 168 -10.24 3.25 13.01
CA GLU A 168 -11.33 2.43 13.54
C GLU A 168 -11.18 2.04 15.02
N LEU A 169 -10.01 2.24 15.63
CA LEU A 169 -9.81 1.93 17.03
C LEU A 169 -10.56 2.93 17.92
N PRO A 170 -11.16 2.50 19.05
CA PRO A 170 -11.75 3.41 20.02
C PRO A 170 -10.77 4.51 20.45
N ARG A 171 -11.26 5.75 20.56
CA ARG A 171 -10.48 6.94 20.95
C ARG A 171 -9.57 6.73 22.18
N PRO A 172 -9.96 6.00 23.24
CA PRO A 172 -9.07 5.74 24.37
C PRO A 172 -7.80 4.96 23.98
N LEU A 173 -7.90 4.01 23.04
CA LEU A 173 -6.73 3.29 22.52
C LEU A 173 -5.89 4.18 21.59
N GLN A 174 -6.53 5.15 20.92
CA GLN A 174 -5.80 6.12 20.10
C GLN A 174 -4.89 7.05 20.91
N ILE A 175 -5.22 7.33 22.17
CA ILE A 175 -4.39 8.20 23.03
C ILE A 175 -3.10 7.49 23.45
N GLY A 176 -3.11 6.14 23.53
CA GLY A 176 -1.90 5.34 23.73
C GLY A 176 -0.89 5.40 22.58
N LEU A 177 -1.30 5.88 21.40
CA LEU A 177 -0.46 6.00 20.19
C LEU A 177 0.54 7.16 20.26
N GLY A 178 0.33 8.13 21.18
CA GLY A 178 1.11 9.37 21.23
C GLY A 178 2.52 9.25 21.83
N GLY A 179 2.92 8.07 22.31
CA GLY A 179 4.21 7.88 23.00
C GLY A 179 5.00 6.61 22.67
N LEU A 180 4.38 5.62 22.00
CA LEU A 180 5.01 4.34 21.65
C LEU A 180 4.69 4.00 20.18
N SER A 181 5.68 4.16 19.30
CA SER A 181 5.61 3.81 17.86
C SER A 181 5.40 2.31 17.58
N ASP A 182 5.34 1.47 18.62
CA ASP A 182 5.32 0.00 18.54
C ASP A 182 4.03 -0.58 17.93
N TRP A 183 2.99 0.23 17.79
CA TRP A 183 1.67 -0.21 17.32
C TRP A 183 1.42 0.04 15.84
N ASN A 184 2.26 0.87 15.19
CA ASN A 184 2.13 1.14 13.78
C ASN A 184 2.62 -0.08 12.99
N LEU A 185 1.66 -0.95 12.69
CA LEU A 185 1.82 -2.14 11.90
C LEU A 185 1.57 -1.74 10.44
N ASP A 186 2.62 -1.34 9.73
CA ASP A 186 2.55 -1.02 8.30
C ASP A 186 3.70 -1.62 7.49
N VAL A 187 3.39 -2.05 6.28
CA VAL A 187 4.38 -2.41 5.27
C VAL A 187 3.88 -1.99 3.90
N GLN A 188 4.77 -1.36 3.14
CA GLN A 188 4.52 -1.00 1.75
C GLN A 188 5.62 -1.58 0.86
N ARG A 189 5.23 -2.17 -0.28
CA ARG A 189 6.17 -2.66 -1.28
C ARG A 189 5.62 -2.46 -2.68
N ARG A 190 6.49 -1.98 -3.56
CA ARG A 190 6.25 -1.95 -5.00
C ARG A 190 6.76 -3.23 -5.65
N ALA A 191 5.97 -3.81 -6.54
CA ALA A 191 6.36 -4.96 -7.37
C ALA A 191 6.02 -4.70 -8.84
N TRP A 192 6.86 -5.18 -9.75
CA TRP A 192 6.57 -5.10 -11.18
C TRP A 192 5.59 -6.19 -11.61
N VAL A 193 4.68 -5.86 -12.52
CA VAL A 193 3.78 -6.83 -13.15
C VAL A 193 4.57 -7.54 -14.25
N PRO A 194 4.71 -8.88 -14.22
CA PRO A 194 5.37 -9.60 -15.29
C PRO A 194 4.53 -9.58 -16.58
N ALA A 195 5.15 -9.89 -17.72
CA ALA A 195 4.45 -10.11 -18.97
C ALA A 195 3.38 -11.21 -18.83
N LEU A 196 2.35 -11.15 -19.67
CA LEU A 196 1.26 -12.14 -19.70
C LEU A 196 1.84 -13.53 -19.94
N ARG A 197 1.48 -14.50 -19.08
CA ARG A 197 1.88 -15.91 -19.21
C ARG A 197 0.73 -16.75 -19.76
#